data_AF-A0A961BZ66-F1
#
_entry.id   AF-A0A961BZ66-F1
#
_cell.length_a   1.000
_cell.length_b   1.000
_cell.length_c   1.000
_cell.angle_alpha   90.00
_cell.angle_beta   90.00
_cell.angle_gamma   90.00
#
_symmetry.space_group_name_H-M   'P 1'
#
loop_
_entity.id
_entity.type
_entity.pdbx_description
1 polymer ?
#
loop_
_entity_poly.entity_id
_entity_poly.type
_entity_poly.pdbx_seq_one_letter_code
_entity_poly.pdbx_strand_id
1 'polypeptide(L)'
;MSLNIKNARVHDLARQAAAITGKSQTGAIEEALERLLATYGADPRGQRTAAKIDQVRAQVALYVADPGHDAPEITAPDDLYDESTGLPR
;
A
#
# COMPACT_ATOMS: atom_id res chain seq x y z
N MET A 1 -16.70 1.10 6.42
CA MET A 1 -17.54 2.31 6.53
C MET A 1 -18.79 2.11 5.67
N SER A 2 -19.95 2.59 6.11
CA SER A 2 -21.19 2.48 5.32
C SER A 2 -21.27 3.59 4.29
N LEU A 3 -21.32 3.23 3.01
CA LEU A 3 -21.63 4.16 1.92
C LEU A 3 -23.13 4.45 1.94
N ASN A 4 -23.54 5.71 2.05
CA ASN A 4 -24.94 6.09 2.07
C ASN A 4 -25.29 6.84 0.78
N ILE A 5 -26.06 6.20 -0.11
CA ILE A 5 -26.43 6.75 -1.42
C ILE A 5 -27.88 7.24 -1.35
N LYS A 6 -28.08 8.55 -1.39
CA LYS A 6 -29.42 9.18 -1.33
C LYS A 6 -30.15 9.25 -2.68
N ASN A 7 -29.53 8.76 -3.75
CA ASN A 7 -30.12 8.75 -5.08
C ASN A 7 -30.89 7.45 -5.31
N ALA A 8 -32.22 7.54 -5.47
CA ALA A 8 -33.11 6.39 -5.65
C ALA A 8 -32.72 5.52 -6.86
N ARG A 9 -32.37 6.14 -8.00
CA ARG A 9 -31.95 5.41 -9.21
C ARG A 9 -30.70 4.58 -8.97
N VAL A 10 -29.73 5.10 -8.22
CA VAL A 10 -28.49 4.36 -7.92
C VAL A 10 -28.76 3.20 -6.98
N HIS A 11 -29.68 3.38 -6.03
CA HIS A 11 -30.10 2.29 -5.15
C HIS A 11 -30.80 1.16 -5.93
N ASP A 12 -31.64 1.50 -6.90
CA ASP A 12 -32.30 0.50 -7.76
C ASP A 12 -31.30 -0.24 -8.65
N LEU A 13 -30.32 0.48 -9.22
CA LEU A 13 -29.22 -0.14 -9.97
C LEU A 13 -28.40 -1.09 -9.11
N ALA A 14 -28.05 -0.68 -7.88
CA ALA A 14 -27.32 -1.52 -6.94
C ALA A 14 -28.10 -2.80 -6.57
N ARG A 15 -29.42 -2.67 -6.36
CA ARG A 15 -30.31 -3.81 -6.10
C ARG A 15 -30.35 -4.78 -7.29
N GLN A 16 -30.49 -4.26 -8.50
CA GLN A 16 -30.51 -5.09 -9.72
C GLN A 16 -29.17 -5.77 -9.96
N ALA A 17 -28.06 -5.04 -9.80
CA ALA A 17 -26.72 -5.59 -9.96
C ALA A 17 -26.44 -6.70 -8.95
N ALA A 18 -26.84 -6.53 -7.68
CA ALA A 18 -26.77 -7.57 -6.66
C ALA A 18 -27.55 -8.83 -7.04
N ALA A 19 -28.79 -8.66 -7.54
CA ALA A 19 -29.64 -9.78 -7.95
C ALA A 19 -29.03 -10.57 -9.12
N ILE A 20 -28.44 -9.89 -10.10
CA ILE A 20 -27.82 -10.52 -11.27
C ILE A 20 -26.50 -11.22 -10.91
N THR A 21 -25.70 -10.60 -10.03
CA THR A 21 -24.35 -11.10 -9.69
C THR A 21 -24.32 -12.07 -8.52
N GLY A 22 -25.41 -12.19 -7.75
CA GLY A 22 -25.45 -12.96 -6.50
C GLY A 22 -24.64 -12.33 -5.36
N LYS A 23 -24.14 -11.09 -5.53
CA LYS A 23 -23.36 -10.37 -4.52
C LYS A 23 -24.24 -9.51 -3.62
N SER A 24 -23.69 -9.03 -2.51
CA SER A 24 -24.32 -7.94 -1.77
C SER A 24 -24.37 -6.67 -2.63
N GLN A 25 -25.30 -5.76 -2.35
CA GLN A 25 -25.36 -4.47 -3.06
C GLN A 25 -24.02 -3.72 -2.98
N THR A 26 -23.38 -3.73 -1.81
CA THR A 26 -22.05 -3.14 -1.62
C THR A 26 -21.00 -3.82 -2.49
N GLY A 27 -20.99 -5.16 -2.55
CA GLY A 27 -20.02 -5.90 -3.37
C GLY A 27 -20.22 -5.70 -4.88
N ALA A 28 -21.47 -5.57 -5.32
CA ALA A 28 -21.79 -5.25 -6.71
C ALA A 28 -21.36 -3.82 -7.07
N ILE A 29 -21.54 -2.85 -6.17
CA ILE A 29 -21.05 -1.47 -6.34
C ILE A 29 -19.52 -1.45 -6.37
N GLU A 30 -18.86 -2.16 -5.45
CA GLU A 30 -17.39 -2.23 -5.38
C GLU A 30 -16.81 -2.75 -6.71
N GLU A 31 -17.32 -3.87 -7.22
CA GLU A 31 -16.89 -4.42 -8.50
C GLU A 31 -17.12 -3.46 -9.67
N ALA A 32 -18.27 -2.78 -9.71
CA ALA A 32 -18.57 -1.81 -10.76
C ALA A 32 -17.58 -0.63 -10.73
N LEU A 33 -17.23 -0.15 -9.54
CA LEU A 33 -16.24 0.93 -9.36
C LEU A 33 -14.83 0.46 -9.72
N GLU A 34 -14.42 -0.75 -9.34
CA GLU A 34 -13.13 -1.32 -9.74
C GLU A 34 -13.00 -1.41 -11.26
N ARG A 35 -14.03 -1.92 -11.96
CA ARG A 35 -14.07 -1.97 -13.43
C ARG A 35 -14.04 -0.58 -14.07
N LEU A 36 -14.74 0.39 -13.48
CA LEU A 36 -14.74 1.77 -13.96
C LEU A 36 -13.34 2.39 -13.84
N LEU A 37 -12.68 2.24 -12.70
CA LEU A 37 -11.34 2.78 -12.46
C LEU A 37 -10.31 2.14 -13.40
N ALA A 38 -10.39 0.81 -13.59
CA ALA A 38 -9.55 0.10 -14.55
C ALA A 38 -9.72 0.62 -15.99
N THR A 39 -10.96 0.97 -16.38
CA THR A 39 -11.24 1.56 -17.72
C THR A 39 -10.50 2.88 -17.93
N TYR A 40 -10.33 3.68 -16.87
CA TYR A 40 -9.58 4.93 -16.90
C TYR A 40 -8.08 4.76 -16.65
N GLY A 41 -7.56 3.53 -16.62
CA GLY A 41 -6.14 3.26 -16.33
C GLY A 41 -5.73 3.59 -14.89
N ALA A 42 -6.71 3.88 -14.02
CA ALA A 42 -6.46 4.06 -12.61
C ALA A 42 -6.45 2.67 -11.97
N ASP A 43 -5.29 2.20 -11.54
CA ASP A 43 -5.19 1.14 -10.55
C ASP A 43 -4.98 1.78 -9.18
N PRO A 44 -6.02 1.91 -8.32
CA PRO A 44 -5.87 2.51 -7.01
C PRO A 44 -4.99 1.68 -6.08
N ARG A 45 -4.94 0.35 -6.30
CA ARG A 45 -4.07 -0.55 -5.54
C ARG A 45 -2.63 -0.39 -6.03
N GLY A 46 -2.43 -0.35 -7.34
CA GLY A 46 -1.14 -0.06 -7.99
C GLY A 46 -0.58 1.32 -7.64
N GLN A 47 -1.40 2.38 -7.60
CA GLN A 47 -0.97 3.72 -7.22
C GLN A 47 -0.52 3.78 -5.75
N ARG A 48 -1.23 3.12 -4.83
CA ARG A 48 -0.79 3.03 -3.42
C ARG A 48 0.53 2.26 -3.30
N THR A 49 0.67 1.17 -4.05
CA THR A 49 1.91 0.38 -4.08
C THR A 49 3.06 1.19 -4.68
N ALA A 50 2.85 1.89 -5.78
CA ALA A 50 3.85 2.75 -6.42
C ALA A 50 4.30 3.88 -5.47
N ALA A 51 3.37 4.59 -4.85
CA ALA A 51 3.69 5.62 -3.86
C ALA A 51 4.49 5.07 -2.67
N LYS A 52 4.17 3.85 -2.21
CA LYS A 52 4.92 3.16 -1.15
C LYS A 52 6.34 2.80 -1.60
N ILE A 53 6.50 2.29 -2.82
CA ILE A 53 7.79 1.96 -3.42
C ILE A 53 8.65 3.22 -3.58
N ASP A 54 8.06 4.32 -4.06
CA ASP A 54 8.76 5.59 -4.23
C ASP A 54 9.18 6.18 -2.88
N GLN A 55 8.34 6.05 -1.85
CA GLN A 55 8.71 6.42 -0.48
C GLN A 55 9.93 5.61 0.02
N VAL A 56 9.94 4.29 -0.18
CA VAL A 56 11.08 3.44 0.22
C VAL A 56 12.34 3.82 -0.56
N ARG A 57 12.23 4.03 -1.88
CA ARG A 57 13.35 4.46 -2.72
C ARG A 57 13.93 5.79 -2.26
N ALA A 58 13.08 6.75 -1.89
CA ALA A 58 13.53 8.03 -1.35
C ALA A 58 14.29 7.86 -0.02
N GLN A 59 13.81 7.00 0.88
CA GLN A 59 14.51 6.71 2.15
C GLN A 59 15.86 6.03 1.93
N VAL A 60 15.94 5.06 1.02
CA VAL A 60 17.20 4.40 0.67
C VAL A 60 18.18 5.40 0.05
N ALA A 61 17.71 6.28 -0.85
CA ALA A 61 18.56 7.30 -1.45
C ALA A 61 19.12 8.28 -0.41
N LEU A 62 18.32 8.67 0.59
CA LEU A 62 18.79 9.50 1.71
C LEU A 62 19.86 8.78 2.55
N TYR A 63 19.64 7.51 2.87
CA TYR A 63 20.60 6.70 3.62
C TYR A 63 21.92 6.49 2.85
N VAL A 64 21.85 6.22 1.54
CA VAL A 64 23.05 6.09 0.71
C VAL A 64 23.82 7.40 0.60
N ALA A 65 23.12 8.53 0.54
CA ALA A 65 23.74 9.85 0.42
C ALA A 65 24.41 10.31 1.72
N ASP A 66 23.87 9.93 2.88
CA ASP A 66 24.44 10.24 4.19
C ASP A 66 24.12 9.08 5.16
N PRO A 67 25.00 8.05 5.22
CA PRO A 67 24.76 6.85 6.04
C PRO A 67 24.78 7.13 7.54
N GLY A 68 25.27 8.31 7.95
CA GLY A 68 25.51 8.67 9.34
C GLY A 68 26.77 8.02 9.91
N HIS A 69 27.81 8.86 10.06
CA HIS A 69 29.09 8.65 10.77
C HIS A 69 29.96 7.43 10.42
N ASP A 70 31.26 7.61 10.66
CA ASP A 70 32.39 6.66 10.50
C ASP A 70 32.29 5.42 11.43
N ALA A 71 31.10 4.84 11.59
CA ALA A 71 30.95 3.52 12.17
C ALA A 71 31.57 2.51 11.20
N PRO A 72 32.38 1.55 11.68
CA PRO A 72 32.84 0.46 10.83
C PRO A 72 31.63 -0.22 10.19
N GLU A 73 31.73 -0.49 8.89
CA GLU A 73 30.69 -1.18 8.13
C GLU A 73 30.38 -2.50 8.83
N ILE A 74 29.20 -2.60 9.46
CA ILE A 74 28.73 -3.83 10.10
C ILE A 74 28.39 -4.80 8.97
N THR A 75 29.33 -5.68 8.64
CA THR A 75 29.21 -6.69 7.60
C THR A 75 28.86 -8.07 8.17
N ALA A 76 29.17 -8.30 9.45
CA ALA A 76 28.87 -9.51 10.19
C ALA A 76 28.32 -9.19 11.59
N PRO A 77 27.57 -10.13 12.22
CA PRO A 77 27.08 -9.94 13.60
C PRO A 77 28.18 -9.69 14.63
N ASP A 78 29.40 -10.16 14.37
CA ASP A 78 30.55 -10.01 15.27
C ASP A 78 31.03 -8.55 15.35
N ASP A 79 30.78 -7.75 14.30
CA ASP A 79 31.15 -6.33 14.24
C ASP A 79 30.38 -5.46 15.26
N LEU A 80 29.29 -6.01 15.82
CA LEU A 80 28.47 -5.37 16.85
C LEU A 80 29.11 -5.43 18.25
N TYR A 81 30.16 -6.24 18.43
CA TYR A 81 30.82 -6.43 19.72
C TYR A 81 32.25 -5.90 19.68
N ASP A 82 32.74 -5.44 20.83
CA ASP A 82 34.14 -5.08 21.03
C ASP A 82 34.99 -6.36 21.14
N GLU A 83 36.00 -6.53 20.29
CA GLU A 83 36.81 -7.76 20.22
C GLU A 83 37.58 -8.06 21.52
N SER A 84 37.90 -7.02 22.30
CA SER A 84 38.73 -7.14 23.50
C SER A 84 37.91 -7.42 24.77
N THR A 85 36.68 -6.90 24.83
CA THR A 85 35.81 -6.99 26.01
C THR A 85 34.59 -7.89 25.79
N GLY A 86 34.22 -8.17 24.55
CA GLY A 86 33.02 -8.93 24.17
C GLY A 86 31.70 -8.19 24.43
N LEU A 87 31.75 -6.90 24.79
CA LEU A 87 30.57 -6.09 25.06
C LEU A 87 30.05 -5.43 23.77
N PRO A 88 28.74 -5.12 23.67
CA PRO A 88 28.21 -4.36 22.54
C PRO A 88 28.91 -3.00 22.41
N ARG A 89 29.24 -2.61 21.17
CA ARG A 89 29.79 -1.28 20.85
C ARG A 89 28.77 -0.16 21.00
#